data_AF-A0A380FG08-F1
#
_entry.id   AF-A0A380FG08-F1
#
_cell.length_a   1.000
_cell.length_b   1.000
_cell.length_c   1.000
_cell.angle_alpha   90.00
_cell.angle_beta   90.00
_cell.angle_gamma   90.00
#
_symmetry.space_group_name_H-M   'P 1'
#
loop_
_entity.id
_entity.type
_entity.pdbx_description
1 polymer ?
#
loop_
_entity_poly.entity_id
_entity_poly.type
_entity_poly.pdbx_seq_one_letter_code
_entity_poly.pdbx_strand_id
1 'polypeptide(L)'
;MPSGIDSISIIMRSKEIQNREEQVLNDIREKCDVDELNVEHNLAILMIVGEGMHRIVGTANTITHALAEANINLKMMNQGASEISIMFGIDVADAEKAVKSTYEYCYNGEYLKV
;
A
#
# COMPACT_ATOMS: atom_id res chain seq x y z
N MET A 1 7.01 5.20 -3.44
CA MET A 1 6.63 5.95 -4.65
C MET A 1 6.35 4.94 -5.75
N PRO A 2 5.09 4.60 -6.01
CA PRO A 2 4.69 3.92 -7.25
C PRO A 2 4.86 4.85 -8.45
N SER A 3 5.26 4.30 -9.59
CA SER A 3 5.30 4.99 -10.87
C SER A 3 4.63 4.14 -11.94
N GLY A 4 3.79 4.77 -12.77
CA GLY A 4 3.29 4.21 -14.02
C GLY A 4 4.19 4.60 -15.20
N ILE A 5 3.64 4.51 -16.41
CA ILE A 5 4.30 4.96 -17.63
C ILE A 5 4.46 6.49 -17.58
N ASP A 6 3.34 7.19 -17.34
CA ASP A 6 3.27 8.66 -17.33
C ASP A 6 2.71 9.22 -16.01
N SER A 7 2.75 8.44 -14.92
CA SER A 7 2.20 8.84 -13.62
C SER A 7 3.15 8.54 -12.47
N ILE A 8 3.12 9.39 -11.44
CA ILE A 8 3.87 9.20 -10.20
C ILE A 8 2.92 9.39 -9.03
N SER A 9 2.96 8.46 -8.07
CA SER A 9 2.21 8.58 -6.82
C SER A 9 3.17 8.81 -5.65
N ILE A 10 2.92 9.89 -4.91
CA ILE A 10 3.66 10.23 -3.70
C ILE A 10 2.78 9.90 -2.49
N ILE A 11 3.32 9.10 -1.58
CA ILE A 11 2.66 8.74 -0.32
C ILE A 11 3.41 9.47 0.78
N MET A 12 2.69 10.20 1.59
CA MET A 12 3.25 10.92 2.72
C MET A 12 2.30 10.89 3.90
N ARG A 13 2.87 11.04 5.10
CA ARG A 13 2.05 11.17 6.31
C ARG A 13 1.33 12.51 6.28
N SER A 14 0.04 12.53 6.62
CA SER A 14 -0.79 13.75 6.60
C SER A 14 -0.21 14.91 7.41
N LYS A 15 0.45 14.61 8.52
CA LYS A 15 1.12 15.63 9.35
C LYS A 15 2.23 16.41 8.65
N GLU A 16 2.86 15.83 7.62
CA GLU A 16 4.00 16.45 6.91
C GLU A 16 3.53 17.49 5.89
N ILE A 17 2.26 17.41 5.45
CA ILE A 17 1.65 18.34 4.49
C ILE A 17 0.61 19.26 5.13
N GLN A 18 0.31 19.03 6.42
CA GLN A 18 -0.70 19.78 7.15
C GLN A 18 -0.45 21.30 7.06
N ASN A 19 -1.50 22.05 6.74
CA ASN A 19 -1.51 23.50 6.53
C ASN A 19 -0.68 24.01 5.33
N ARG A 20 -0.10 23.11 4.52
CA ARG A 20 0.70 23.47 3.33
C ARG A 20 0.24 22.77 2.06
N GLU A 21 -0.81 21.95 2.13
CA GLU A 21 -1.28 21.13 1.02
C GLU A 21 -1.60 21.96 -0.21
N GLU A 22 -2.46 22.97 -0.10
CA GLU A 22 -2.83 23.83 -1.23
C GLU A 22 -1.60 24.49 -1.87
N GLN A 23 -0.69 25.01 -1.05
CA GLN A 23 0.55 25.61 -1.52
C GLN A 23 1.41 24.60 -2.30
N VAL A 24 1.60 23.39 -1.76
CA VAL A 24 2.38 22.33 -2.40
C VAL A 24 1.75 21.89 -3.72
N LEU A 25 0.42 21.73 -3.76
CA LEU A 25 -0.29 21.34 -4.98
C LEU A 25 -0.18 22.41 -6.07
N ASN A 26 -0.27 23.71 -5.71
CA ASN A 26 -0.09 24.81 -6.66
C ASN A 26 1.35 24.86 -7.18
N ASP A 27 2.34 24.72 -6.30
CA ASP A 27 3.75 24.64 -6.69
C ASP A 27 4.01 23.48 -7.66
N ILE A 28 3.41 22.31 -7.46
CA ILE A 28 3.53 21.16 -8.37
C ILE A 28 2.92 21.49 -9.73
N ARG A 29 1.72 22.07 -9.77
CA ARG A 29 1.06 22.44 -11.03
C ARG A 29 1.91 23.44 -11.84
N GLU A 30 2.40 24.49 -11.17
CA GLU A 30 3.18 25.54 -11.85
C GLU A 30 4.56 25.07 -12.30
N LYS A 31 5.25 24.24 -11.51
CA LYS A 31 6.64 23.86 -11.77
C LYS A 31 6.79 22.60 -12.60
N CYS A 32 5.83 21.69 -12.54
CA CYS A 32 5.91 20.38 -13.18
C CYS A 32 5.01 20.24 -14.41
N ASP A 33 4.12 21.20 -14.69
CA ASP A 33 3.21 21.20 -15.85
C ASP A 33 2.47 19.86 -16.01
N VAL A 34 1.82 19.42 -14.93
CA VAL A 34 1.13 18.12 -14.87
C VAL A 34 -0.26 18.20 -15.49
N ASP A 35 -0.64 17.19 -16.28
CA ASP A 35 -1.97 17.09 -16.87
C ASP A 35 -3.07 16.89 -15.81
N GLU A 36 -2.80 16.02 -14.83
CA GLU A 36 -3.73 15.69 -13.74
C GLU A 36 -3.00 15.68 -12.38
N LEU A 37 -3.67 16.18 -11.34
CA LEU A 37 -3.18 16.17 -9.97
C LEU A 37 -4.31 15.83 -9.00
N ASN A 38 -4.25 14.62 -8.44
CA ASN A 38 -5.25 14.09 -7.52
C ASN A 38 -4.64 13.85 -6.15
N VAL A 39 -5.42 14.13 -5.11
CA VAL A 39 -5.05 13.85 -3.71
C VAL A 39 -6.06 12.89 -3.12
N GLU A 40 -5.56 11.83 -2.50
CA GLU A 40 -6.38 10.89 -1.74
C GLU A 40 -5.96 10.92 -0.27
N HIS A 41 -6.95 11.08 0.61
CA HIS A 41 -6.76 11.08 2.05
C HIS A 41 -7.19 9.74 2.67
N ASN A 42 -6.94 9.59 3.97
CA ASN A 42 -7.42 8.44 4.75
C ASN A 42 -6.88 7.10 4.24
N LEU A 43 -5.62 7.08 3.82
CA LEU A 43 -4.89 5.88 3.44
C LEU A 43 -4.17 5.30 4.66
N ALA A 44 -4.33 4.00 4.92
CA ALA A 44 -3.47 3.23 5.78
C ALA A 44 -2.50 2.39 4.94
N ILE A 45 -1.26 2.25 5.43
CA ILE A 45 -0.23 1.44 4.79
C ILE A 45 -0.07 0.16 5.60
N LEU A 46 -0.46 -0.98 5.01
CA LEU A 46 -0.19 -2.30 5.52
C LEU A 46 1.13 -2.81 4.91
N MET A 47 2.09 -3.15 5.76
CA MET A 47 3.36 -3.70 5.34
C MET A 47 3.50 -5.13 5.87
N ILE A 48 3.66 -6.08 4.97
CA ILE A 48 3.92 -7.48 5.32
C ILE A 48 5.38 -7.77 5.00
N VAL A 49 6.09 -8.33 5.97
CA VAL A 49 7.54 -8.58 5.93
C VAL A 49 7.80 -10.01 6.40
N GLY A 50 8.66 -10.73 5.68
CA GLY A 50 9.13 -12.04 6.09
C GLY A 50 10.29 -12.49 5.23
N GLU A 51 11.37 -12.95 5.85
CA GLU A 51 12.53 -13.50 5.12
C GLU A 51 12.14 -14.72 4.27
N GLY A 52 11.19 -15.51 4.77
CA GLY A 52 10.60 -16.63 4.06
C GLY A 52 9.82 -16.22 2.80
N MET A 53 9.49 -14.95 2.57
CA MET A 53 8.77 -14.54 1.36
C MET A 53 9.65 -14.59 0.10
N HIS A 54 10.97 -14.52 0.26
CA HIS A 54 11.88 -14.49 -0.89
C HIS A 54 11.78 -15.78 -1.70
N ARG A 55 11.51 -15.67 -3.01
CA ARG A 55 11.35 -16.79 -3.96
C ARG A 55 10.20 -17.77 -3.64
N ILE A 56 9.32 -17.45 -2.68
CA ILE A 56 8.10 -18.25 -2.48
C ILE A 56 7.03 -17.81 -3.47
N VAL A 57 6.60 -18.76 -4.30
CA VAL A 57 5.47 -18.57 -5.18
C VAL A 57 4.18 -18.61 -4.36
N GLY A 58 3.30 -17.63 -4.59
CA GLY A 58 1.96 -17.60 -3.99
C GLY A 58 1.82 -16.68 -2.78
N THR A 59 2.89 -16.11 -2.23
CA THR A 59 2.80 -15.20 -1.08
C THR A 59 1.89 -14.01 -1.35
N ALA A 60 2.05 -13.35 -2.51
CA ALA A 60 1.18 -12.25 -2.91
C ALA A 60 -0.29 -12.71 -3.01
N ASN A 61 -0.55 -13.90 -3.58
CA ASN A 61 -1.89 -14.48 -3.69
C ASN A 61 -2.52 -14.75 -2.32
N THR A 62 -1.78 -15.35 -1.39
CA THR A 62 -2.28 -15.59 -0.02
C THR A 62 -2.70 -14.30 0.66
N ILE A 63 -1.88 -13.26 0.54
CA ILE A 63 -2.14 -11.97 1.17
C ILE A 63 -3.35 -11.28 0.51
N THR A 64 -3.38 -11.20 -0.82
CA THR A 64 -4.50 -10.54 -1.52
C THR A 64 -5.80 -11.32 -1.36
N HIS A 65 -5.74 -12.65 -1.26
CA HIS A 65 -6.89 -13.49 -0.94
C HIS A 65 -7.43 -13.21 0.47
N ALA A 66 -6.57 -13.10 1.48
CA ALA A 66 -6.98 -12.75 2.84
C ALA A 66 -7.72 -11.40 2.91
N LEU A 67 -7.21 -10.41 2.18
CA LEU A 67 -7.83 -9.08 2.10
C LEU A 67 -9.17 -9.11 1.34
N ALA A 68 -9.25 -9.91 0.27
CA ALA A 68 -10.48 -10.10 -0.50
C ALA A 68 -11.59 -10.79 0.31
N GLU A 69 -11.25 -11.86 1.05
CA GLU A 69 -12.18 -12.56 1.96
C GLU A 69 -12.67 -11.63 3.09
N ALA A 70 -11.81 -10.72 3.53
CA ALA A 70 -12.19 -9.66 4.45
C ALA A 70 -12.98 -8.51 3.79
N ASN A 71 -13.29 -8.57 2.49
CA ASN A 71 -13.97 -7.52 1.73
C ASN A 71 -13.27 -6.15 1.87
N ILE A 72 -11.93 -6.13 1.79
CA ILE A 72 -11.10 -4.94 1.88
C ILE A 72 -10.61 -4.57 0.49
N ASN A 73 -10.87 -3.33 0.09
CA ASN A 73 -10.42 -2.83 -1.21
C ASN A 73 -8.95 -2.43 -1.17
N LEU A 74 -8.20 -2.81 -2.21
CA LEU A 74 -6.81 -2.40 -2.40
C LEU A 74 -6.76 -1.11 -3.24
N LYS A 75 -6.26 -0.03 -2.64
CA LYS A 75 -6.02 1.25 -3.33
C LYS A 75 -4.65 1.26 -4.03
N MET A 76 -3.70 0.51 -3.46
CA MET A 76 -2.34 0.44 -3.95
C MET A 76 -1.69 -0.88 -3.55
N MET A 77 -0.81 -1.40 -4.40
CA MET A 77 0.11 -2.47 -4.06
C MET A 77 1.51 -2.10 -4.58
N ASN A 78 2.54 -2.33 -3.77
CA ASN A 78 3.93 -2.11 -4.16
C ASN A 78 4.83 -3.16 -3.51
N GLN A 79 5.63 -3.83 -4.34
CA GLN A 79 6.64 -4.79 -3.92
C GLN A 79 8.01 -4.24 -4.30
N GLY A 80 8.90 -4.16 -3.31
CA GLY A 80 10.29 -3.78 -3.55
C GLY A 80 11.10 -4.91 -4.18
N ALA A 81 12.24 -4.57 -4.78
CA ALA A 81 13.14 -5.52 -5.45
C ALA A 81 13.74 -6.60 -4.53
N SER A 82 13.68 -6.43 -3.22
CA SER A 82 14.15 -7.42 -2.26
C SER A 82 13.19 -8.61 -2.07
N GLU A 83 11.94 -8.50 -2.55
CA GLU A 83 10.88 -9.52 -2.45
C GLU A 83 10.50 -9.98 -1.03
N ILE A 84 11.22 -9.53 0.00
CA ILE A 84 10.95 -9.84 1.43
C ILE A 84 9.79 -9.05 2.02
N SER A 85 9.22 -8.11 1.25
CA SER A 85 8.15 -7.25 1.74
C SER A 85 7.22 -6.79 0.64
N ILE A 86 5.94 -6.70 0.98
CA ILE A 86 4.88 -6.16 0.12
C ILE A 86 4.11 -5.12 0.92
N MET A 87 3.92 -3.96 0.30
CA MET A 87 3.16 -2.83 0.82
C MET A 87 1.79 -2.78 0.14
N PHE A 88 0.75 -2.60 0.94
CA PHE A 88 -0.61 -2.36 0.48
C PHE A 88 -1.12 -1.03 1.03
N GLY A 89 -1.72 -0.21 0.15
CA GLY A 89 -2.53 0.93 0.54
C GLY A 89 -3.99 0.53 0.61
N ILE A 90 -4.61 0.76 1.77
CA ILE A 90 -6.00 0.43 2.06
C ILE A 90 -6.69 1.63 2.72
N ASP A 91 -8.02 1.61 2.81
CA ASP A 91 -8.71 2.64 3.59
C ASP A 91 -8.33 2.54 5.07
N VAL A 92 -8.18 3.68 5.74
CA VAL A 92 -7.84 3.73 7.17
C VAL A 92 -8.88 3.03 8.02
N ALA A 93 -10.15 3.02 7.60
CA ALA A 93 -11.23 2.33 8.30
C ALA A 93 -11.03 0.81 8.33
N ASP A 94 -10.33 0.25 7.33
CA ASP A 94 -10.08 -1.18 7.21
C ASP A 94 -8.76 -1.64 7.85
N ALA A 95 -7.96 -0.72 8.38
CA ALA A 95 -6.60 -1.00 8.85
C ALA A 95 -6.52 -2.16 9.86
N GLU A 96 -7.36 -2.13 10.90
CA GLU A 96 -7.37 -3.19 11.91
C GLU A 96 -7.86 -4.54 11.35
N LYS A 97 -8.87 -4.50 10.47
CA LYS A 97 -9.42 -5.70 9.83
C LYS A 97 -8.40 -6.34 8.89
N ALA A 98 -7.65 -5.53 8.17
CA ALA A 98 -6.58 -5.96 7.27
C ALA A 98 -5.46 -6.66 8.03
N VAL A 99 -5.01 -6.09 9.15
CA VAL A 99 -4.00 -6.73 10.00
C VAL A 99 -4.48 -8.07 10.52
N LYS A 100 -5.71 -8.15 11.07
CA LYS A 100 -6.26 -9.41 11.61
C LYS A 100 -6.39 -10.50 10.55
N SER A 101 -7.04 -10.19 9.43
CA SER A 101 -7.26 -11.15 8.33
C SER A 101 -5.94 -11.64 7.72
N THR A 102 -5.01 -10.73 7.44
CA THR A 102 -3.70 -11.13 6.88
C THR A 102 -2.88 -11.93 7.89
N TYR A 103 -2.95 -11.62 9.18
CA TYR A 103 -2.29 -12.41 10.21
C TYR A 103 -2.85 -13.84 10.29
N GLU A 104 -4.17 -14.00 10.27
CA GLU A 104 -4.82 -15.31 10.27
C GLU A 104 -4.40 -16.16 9.06
N TYR A 105 -4.43 -15.60 7.85
CA TYR A 105 -4.06 -16.35 6.64
C TYR A 105 -2.56 -16.64 6.54
N CYS A 106 -1.71 -15.68 6.90
CA CYS A 106 -0.26 -15.83 6.81
C CYS A 106 0.29 -16.74 7.91
N TYR A 107 -0.22 -16.66 9.14
CA TYR A 107 0.35 -17.38 10.28
C TYR A 107 -0.45 -18.63 10.68
N ASN A 108 -1.79 -18.58 10.61
CA ASN A 108 -2.65 -19.71 11.00
C ASN A 108 -3.07 -20.57 9.79
N GLY A 109 -3.05 -20.00 8.57
CA GLY A 109 -3.20 -20.74 7.31
C GLY A 109 -1.90 -21.47 6.94
N GLU A 110 -2.01 -22.66 6.35
CA GLU A 110 -0.94 -23.64 6.11
C GLU A 110 0.24 -23.21 5.18
N TYR A 111 0.44 -21.93 4.88
CA TYR A 111 1.33 -21.48 3.80
C TYR A 111 2.65 -20.82 4.24
N LEU A 112 2.81 -20.45 5.52
CA LEU A 112 4.09 -19.94 6.06
C LEU A 112 4.48 -20.63 7.38
N LYS A 113 4.24 -21.94 7.50
CA LYS A 113 4.89 -22.73 8.56
C LYS A 113 6.36 -22.88 8.20
N VAL A 114 7.21 -22.15 8.92
CA VAL A 114 8.67 -22.41 8.98
C VAL A 114 8.92 -23.79 9.57
#